data_AF-A0A2G2MP36-F1
#
_entry.id   AF-A0A2G2MP36-F1
#
_cell.length_a   1.000
_cell.length_b   1.000
_cell.length_c   1.000
_cell.angle_alpha   90.00
_cell.angle_beta   90.00
_cell.angle_gamma   90.00
#
_symmetry.space_group_name_H-M   'P 1'
#
loop_
_entity.id
_entity.type
_entity.pdbx_description
1 polymer ?
#
loop_
_entity_poly.entity_id
_entity_poly.type
_entity_poly.pdbx_seq_one_letter_code
_entity_poly.pdbx_strand_id
1 'polypeptide(L)'
;MRAVENVWKFERQNQNAQEIARRAGAMYDKFVGFSEDLMKISKQIDGIQGSFSAARNKLSNGKGNLVRQVEQIKELGAQTSRKMPKGLGGD
;
A
#
# COMPACT_ATOMS: atom_id res chain seq x y z
N MET A 1 12.83 9.27 -61.28
CA MET A 1 13.52 8.83 -60.06
C MET A 1 12.47 8.31 -59.08
N ARG A 2 12.38 6.99 -58.84
CA ARG A 2 11.41 6.40 -57.88
C ARG A 2 12.07 5.41 -56.90
N ALA A 3 13.17 4.77 -57.33
CA ALA A 3 13.91 3.83 -56.49
C ALA A 3 14.59 4.49 -55.29
N VAL A 4 15.21 5.66 -55.48
CA VAL A 4 15.91 6.39 -54.41
C VAL A 4 14.92 6.82 -53.31
N GLU A 5 13.77 7.40 -53.68
CA GLU A 5 12.72 7.78 -52.72
C GLU A 5 12.17 6.58 -51.94
N ASN A 6 12.01 5.43 -52.60
CA ASN A 6 11.57 4.20 -51.94
C ASN A 6 12.61 3.67 -50.92
N VAL A 7 13.91 3.77 -51.23
CA VAL A 7 14.99 3.40 -50.30
C VAL A 7 14.97 4.28 -49.05
N TRP A 8 14.86 5.60 -49.22
CA TRP A 8 14.78 6.54 -48.08
C TRP A 8 13.53 6.32 -47.22
N LYS A 9 12.38 6.03 -47.85
CA LYS A 9 11.15 5.72 -47.13
C LYS A 9 11.27 4.44 -46.31
N PHE A 10 11.86 3.39 -46.88
CA PHE A 10 12.11 2.13 -46.18
C PHE A 10 13.08 2.32 -45.01
N GLU A 11 14.18 3.05 -45.22
CA GLU A 11 15.17 3.35 -44.17
C GLU A 11 14.52 4.10 -42.99
N ARG A 12 13.70 5.12 -43.27
CA ARG A 12 12.97 5.85 -42.22
C ARG A 12 11.98 4.96 -41.47
N GLN A 13 11.30 4.05 -42.15
CA GLN A 13 10.39 3.10 -41.51
C GLN A 13 11.15 2.11 -40.61
N ASN A 14 12.31 1.63 -41.06
CA ASN A 14 13.18 0.76 -40.29
C ASN A 14 13.70 1.46 -39.02
N GLN A 15 14.20 2.69 -39.15
CA GLN A 15 14.64 3.50 -38.00
C GLN A 15 13.52 3.78 -37.01
N ASN A 16 12.31 4.10 -37.50
CA ASN A 16 11.15 4.29 -36.64
C ASN A 16 10.77 3.00 -35.91
N ALA A 17 10.79 1.85 -36.59
CA ALA A 17 10.50 0.55 -35.97
C ALA A 17 11.51 0.21 -34.86
N GLN A 18 12.80 0.49 -35.09
CA GLN A 18 13.85 0.30 -34.08
C GLN A 18 13.65 1.20 -32.86
N GLU A 19 13.32 2.48 -33.07
CA GLU A 19 13.07 3.41 -31.96
C GLU A 19 11.80 3.04 -31.18
N ILE A 20 10.75 2.57 -31.86
CA ILE A 20 9.54 2.03 -31.21
C ILE A 20 9.90 0.83 -30.35
N ALA A 21 10.66 -0.14 -30.88
CA ALA A 21 11.08 -1.32 -30.13
C ALA A 21 11.92 -0.95 -28.90
N ARG A 22 12.86 -0.02 -29.06
CA ARG A 22 13.70 0.48 -27.96
C ARG A 22 12.86 1.14 -26.87
N ARG A 23 11.91 2.00 -27.24
CA ARG A 23 10.99 2.67 -26.29
C ARG A 23 10.06 1.68 -25.61
N ALA A 24 9.53 0.71 -26.36
CA ALA A 24 8.64 -0.33 -25.83
C ALA A 24 9.37 -1.18 -24.78
N GLY A 25 10.61 -1.59 -25.04
CA GLY A 25 11.44 -2.30 -24.07
C GLY A 25 11.65 -1.48 -22.80
N ALA A 26 12.12 -0.24 -22.93
CA ALA A 26 12.33 0.64 -21.77
C ALA A 26 11.03 0.93 -20.98
N MET A 27 9.88 1.00 -21.65
CA MET A 27 8.59 1.18 -21.01
C MET A 27 8.16 -0.08 -20.26
N TYR A 28 8.40 -1.26 -20.83
CA TYR A 28 8.13 -2.54 -20.20
C TYR A 28 8.94 -2.71 -18.91
N ASP A 29 10.25 -2.44 -18.97
CA ASP A 29 11.13 -2.52 -17.79
C ASP A 29 10.63 -1.60 -16.66
N LYS A 30 10.25 -0.37 -16.99
CA LYS A 30 9.67 0.58 -16.02
C LYS A 30 8.33 0.10 -15.45
N PHE A 31 7.48 -0.49 -16.28
CA PHE A 31 6.20 -1.04 -15.86
C PHE A 31 6.38 -2.20 -14.87
N VAL A 32 7.34 -3.08 -15.13
CA VAL A 32 7.70 -4.17 -14.21
C VAL A 32 8.21 -3.59 -12.88
N GLY A 33 9.16 -2.66 -12.92
CA GLY A 33 9.69 -2.04 -11.70
C GLY A 33 8.61 -1.33 -10.87
N PHE A 34 7.70 -0.60 -11.52
CA PHE A 34 6.56 0.01 -10.84
C PHE A 34 5.61 -1.04 -10.22
N SER A 35 5.38 -2.15 -10.92
CA SER A 35 4.55 -3.24 -10.41
C SER A 35 5.17 -3.88 -9.17
N GLU A 36 6.49 -4.04 -9.13
CA GLU A 36 7.22 -4.50 -7.95
C GLU A 36 7.09 -3.55 -6.77
N ASP A 37 7.16 -2.24 -7.01
CA ASP A 37 6.98 -1.25 -5.96
C ASP A 37 5.56 -1.27 -5.39
N LEU A 38 4.54 -1.46 -6.23
CA LEU A 38 3.17 -1.66 -5.75
C LEU A 38 3.02 -2.93 -4.89
N MET A 39 3.65 -4.04 -5.27
CA MET A 39 3.66 -5.26 -4.47
C MET A 39 4.32 -5.05 -3.10
N LYS A 40 5.43 -4.31 -3.05
CA LYS A 40 6.09 -3.96 -1.78
C LYS A 40 5.19 -3.12 -0.88
N ILE A 41 4.51 -2.12 -1.45
CA ILE A 41 3.56 -1.26 -0.72
C ILE A 41 2.41 -2.10 -0.17
N SER A 42 1.83 -3.00 -0.97
CA SER A 42 0.75 -3.89 -0.52
C SER A 42 1.17 -4.68 0.73
N LYS A 43 2.36 -5.29 0.71
CA LYS A 43 2.90 -6.05 1.85
C LYS A 43 3.11 -5.18 3.09
N GLN A 44 3.54 -3.93 2.93
CA GLN A 44 3.69 -3.00 4.05
C GLN A 44 2.33 -2.64 4.67
N ILE A 45 1.31 -2.41 3.84
CA ILE A 45 -0.05 -2.16 4.29
C ILE A 45 -0.58 -3.33 5.11
N ASP A 46 -0.39 -4.57 4.63
CA ASP A 46 -0.81 -5.77 5.37
C ASP A 46 -0.14 -5.85 6.75
N GLY A 47 1.16 -5.54 6.83
CA GLY A 47 1.90 -5.47 8.10
C GLY A 47 1.38 -4.40 9.05
N ILE A 48 1.03 -3.22 8.54
CA ILE A 48 0.43 -2.13 9.32
C ILE A 48 -0.95 -2.53 9.83
N GLN A 49 -1.78 -3.13 8.99
CA GLN A 49 -3.11 -3.62 9.37
C GLN A 49 -3.03 -4.67 10.48
N GLY A 50 -2.09 -5.62 10.37
CA GLY A 50 -1.84 -6.62 11.42
C GLY A 50 -1.41 -5.99 12.74
N SER A 51 -0.48 -5.04 12.69
CA SER A 51 0.00 -4.30 13.87
C SER A 51 -1.11 -3.50 14.54
N PHE A 52 -1.94 -2.82 13.73
CA PHE A 52 -3.11 -2.09 14.21
C PHE A 52 -4.14 -3.00 14.87
N SER A 53 -4.46 -4.14 14.24
CA SER A 53 -5.36 -5.15 14.82
C SER A 53 -4.84 -5.67 16.16
N ALA A 54 -3.55 -6.00 16.25
CA ALA A 54 -2.92 -6.44 17.49
C ALA A 54 -2.98 -5.36 18.60
N ALA A 55 -2.72 -4.09 18.26
CA ALA A 55 -2.83 -2.97 19.18
C ALA A 55 -4.29 -2.79 19.68
N ARG A 56 -5.26 -2.88 18.77
CA ARG A 56 -6.69 -2.77 19.11
C ARG A 56 -7.17 -3.93 19.97
N ASN A 57 -6.65 -5.14 19.76
CA ASN A 57 -6.93 -6.28 20.64
C ASN A 57 -6.40 -6.05 22.06
N LYS A 58 -5.19 -5.52 22.20
CA LYS A 58 -4.63 -5.17 23.52
C LYS A 58 -5.43 -4.05 24.20
N LEU A 59 -5.85 -3.05 23.42
CA LEU A 59 -6.57 -1.89 23.94
C LEU A 59 -8.01 -2.22 24.34
N SER A 60 -8.83 -2.75 23.43
CA SER A 60 -10.31 -2.78 23.59
C SER A 60 -11.00 -4.07 23.17
N ASN A 61 -10.44 -4.87 22.26
CA ASN A 61 -11.19 -6.00 21.66
C ASN A 61 -10.86 -7.35 22.31
N GLY A 62 -9.63 -7.53 22.79
CA GLY A 62 -9.14 -8.80 23.32
C GLY A 62 -9.73 -9.17 24.68
N LYS A 63 -9.65 -10.46 25.02
CA LYS A 63 -9.92 -10.92 26.40
C LYS A 63 -8.88 -10.28 27.33
N GLY A 64 -9.34 -9.70 28.43
CA GLY A 64 -8.48 -8.99 29.37
C GLY A 64 -7.83 -7.72 28.78
N ASN A 65 -8.43 -7.10 27.77
CA ASN A 65 -7.94 -5.83 27.24
C ASN A 65 -7.86 -4.72 28.30
N LEU A 66 -7.02 -3.72 28.01
CA LEU A 66 -6.71 -2.63 28.94
C LEU A 66 -7.95 -1.82 29.34
N VAL A 67 -8.84 -1.52 28.39
CA VAL A 67 -10.08 -0.77 28.65
C VAL A 67 -10.90 -1.46 29.75
N ARG A 68 -11.11 -2.77 29.63
CA ARG A 68 -11.86 -3.55 30.63
C ARG A 68 -11.13 -3.57 31.98
N GLN A 69 -9.82 -3.74 31.98
CA GLN A 69 -9.04 -3.77 33.22
C GLN A 69 -9.13 -2.43 33.98
N VAL A 70 -9.00 -1.30 33.28
CA VAL A 70 -9.04 0.02 33.94
C VAL A 70 -10.46 0.39 34.41
N GLU A 71 -11.51 -0.02 33.70
CA GLU A 71 -12.89 0.15 34.18
C GLU A 71 -13.15 -0.72 35.42
N GLN A 72 -12.67 -1.96 35.46
CA GLN A 72 -12.75 -2.81 36.66
C GLN A 72 -12.04 -2.17 37.87
N ILE A 73 -10.86 -1.57 37.67
CA ILE A 73 -10.14 -0.87 38.74
C ILE A 73 -10.96 0.32 39.27
N LYS A 74 -11.65 1.04 38.39
CA LYS A 74 -12.55 2.13 38.78
C LYS A 74 -13.77 1.61 39.55
N GLU A 75 -14.38 0.51 39.13
CA GLU A 75 -15.47 -0.16 39.86
C GLU A 75 -15.04 -0.60 41.26
N LEU A 76 -13.78 -0.99 41.44
CA LEU A 76 -13.18 -1.32 42.74
C LEU A 76 -12.90 -0.09 43.63
N GLY A 77 -13.23 1.12 43.18
CA GLY A 77 -13.16 2.35 43.99
C GLY A 77 -11.96 3.25 43.69
N ALA A 78 -11.21 3.01 42.60
CA ALA A 78 -10.17 3.94 42.19
C ALA A 78 -10.78 5.29 41.79
N GLN A 79 -10.23 6.38 42.34
CA GLN A 79 -10.67 7.73 42.01
C GLN A 79 -10.22 8.12 40.60
N THR A 80 -11.17 8.43 39.72
CA THR A 80 -10.90 8.89 38.35
C THR A 80 -11.59 10.22 38.07
N SER A 81 -10.86 11.19 37.54
CA SER A 81 -11.41 12.52 37.17
C SER A 81 -11.96 12.57 35.75
N ARG A 82 -11.60 11.61 34.89
CA ARG A 82 -12.00 11.55 33.48
C ARG A 82 -12.75 10.25 33.17
N LYS A 83 -13.69 10.33 32.23
CA LYS A 83 -14.45 9.17 31.72
C LYS A 83 -13.85 8.68 30.41
N MET A 84 -13.94 7.38 30.18
CA MET A 84 -13.49 6.79 28.93
C MET A 84 -14.39 7.24 27.76
N PRO A 85 -13.82 7.54 26.58
CA PRO A 85 -14.61 7.88 25.39
C PRO A 85 -15.53 6.73 24.97
N LYS A 86 -16.76 7.06 24.55
CA LYS A 86 -17.80 6.11 24.15
C LYS A 86 -17.45 5.21 22.96
N GLY A 87 -16.39 5.52 22.21
CA GLY A 87 -15.94 4.70 21.07
C GLY A 87 -14.82 3.69 21.39
N LEU A 88 -14.34 3.64 22.64
CA LEU A 88 -13.22 2.78 23.06
C LEU A 88 -13.64 1.64 23.98
N GLY A 89 -14.66 1.85 24.83
CA GLY A 89 -15.39 0.78 25.47
C GLY A 89 -16.38 0.22 24.46
N GLY A 90 -16.32 -1.09 24.18
CA GLY A 90 -17.38 -1.72 23.39
C GLY A 90 -18.72 -1.48 24.07
N ASP A 91 -19.71 -1.08 23.28
CA ASP A 91 -21.12 -1.28 23.62
C ASP A 91 -21.41 -2.80 23.64
#